data_AF-A0A2D4N4K9-F1
#
_entry.id   AF-A0A2D4N4K9-F1
#
_cell.length_a   1.000
_cell.length_b   1.000
_cell.length_c   1.000
_cell.angle_alpha   90.00
_cell.angle_beta   90.00
_cell.angle_gamma   90.00
#
_symmetry.space_group_name_H-M   'P 1'
#
loop_
_entity.id
_entity.type
_entity.pdbx_description
1 polymer ?
#
loop_
_entity_poly.entity_id
_entity_poly.type
_entity_poly.pdbx_seq_one_letter_code
_entity_poly.pdbx_strand_id
1 'polypeptide(L)'
;TWGEQRALLEKENKKRPSNMDTDLYDEFGNYIGPELDSDDDDDEMGRESKDLDEPDDDDDDDDMGDHDEDHPGMDVVLHEDKKYYPTAEEVYGPEVETIVQEEDTQPLTEPIIKPVKTKKFSLMEQTLSVTVYE
;
A
#
# COMPACT_ATOMS: atom_id res chain seq x y z
N THR A 1 -38.78 -14.42 -14.83
CA THR A 1 -38.99 -13.92 -13.45
C THR A 1 -37.66 -13.74 -12.76
N TRP A 2 -37.56 -12.93 -11.70
CA TRP A 2 -36.32 -12.74 -10.92
C TRP A 2 -35.76 -14.07 -10.36
N GLY A 3 -36.62 -15.09 -10.21
CA GLY A 3 -36.24 -16.44 -9.81
C GLY A 3 -35.49 -17.25 -10.89
N GLU A 4 -35.81 -17.05 -12.17
CA GLU A 4 -35.12 -17.75 -13.27
C GLU A 4 -33.68 -17.23 -13.47
N GLN A 5 -33.47 -15.93 -13.24
CA GLN A 5 -32.15 -15.30 -13.34
C GLN A 5 -31.23 -15.75 -12.19
N ARG A 6 -31.76 -15.93 -10.96
CA ARG A 6 -31.01 -16.52 -9.84
C ARG A 6 -30.62 -17.99 -10.10
N ALA A 7 -31.53 -18.78 -10.66
CA ALA A 7 -31.25 -20.18 -10.96
C ALA A 7 -30.19 -20.38 -12.07
N LEU A 8 -30.10 -19.44 -13.02
CA LEU A 8 -29.04 -19.41 -14.02
C LEU A 8 -27.69 -19.03 -13.39
N LEU A 9 -27.65 -18.00 -12.55
CA LEU A 9 -26.43 -17.58 -11.85
C LEU A 9 -25.87 -18.69 -10.95
N GLU A 10 -26.75 -19.44 -10.28
CA GLU A 10 -26.34 -20.55 -9.40
C GLU A 10 -25.85 -21.78 -10.20
N LYS A 11 -26.46 -22.07 -11.36
CA LYS A 11 -25.96 -23.11 -12.28
C LYS A 11 -24.60 -22.74 -12.90
N GLU A 12 -24.37 -21.46 -13.17
CA GLU A 12 -23.11 -20.95 -13.70
C GLU A 12 -22.00 -20.99 -12.63
N ASN A 13 -22.31 -20.63 -11.38
CA ASN A 13 -21.35 -20.72 -10.28
C ASN A 13 -21.01 -22.17 -9.87
N LYS A 14 -21.91 -23.13 -10.09
CA LYS A 14 -21.65 -24.57 -9.86
C LYS A 14 -20.66 -25.17 -10.87
N LYS A 15 -20.44 -24.51 -12.02
CA LYS A 15 -19.59 -25.01 -13.11
C LYS A 15 -18.15 -24.50 -13.03
N ARG A 16 -17.86 -23.59 -12.10
CA ARG A 16 -16.50 -23.10 -11.86
C ARG A 16 -15.80 -24.05 -10.89
N PRO A 17 -14.69 -24.72 -11.28
CA PRO A 17 -13.88 -25.47 -10.32
C PRO A 17 -13.29 -24.47 -9.31
N SER A 18 -13.74 -24.51 -8.07
CA SER A 18 -13.35 -23.57 -7.02
C SER A 18 -12.02 -23.93 -6.35
N ASN A 19 -11.12 -24.66 -7.01
CA ASN A 19 -9.91 -25.18 -6.36
C ASN A 19 -8.70 -25.40 -7.29
N MET A 20 -8.64 -24.76 -8.47
CA MET A 20 -7.49 -24.97 -9.37
C MET A 20 -6.28 -24.10 -9.05
N ASP A 21 -6.41 -23.05 -8.24
CA ASP A 21 -5.33 -22.06 -8.08
C ASP A 21 -4.49 -22.26 -6.81
N THR A 22 -4.92 -23.07 -5.83
CA THR A 22 -4.15 -23.29 -4.58
C THR A 22 -3.26 -24.52 -4.62
N ASP A 23 -3.59 -25.52 -5.45
CA ASP A 23 -2.82 -26.78 -5.54
C ASP A 23 -1.66 -26.66 -6.55
N LEU A 24 -1.62 -25.57 -7.32
CA LEU A 24 -0.58 -25.26 -8.30
C LEU A 24 0.58 -24.46 -7.70
N TYR A 25 0.46 -24.02 -6.45
CA TYR A 25 1.48 -23.24 -5.76
C TYR A 25 1.79 -23.86 -4.39
N ASP A 26 3.08 -24.01 -4.07
CA ASP A 26 3.53 -24.43 -2.75
C ASP A 26 3.38 -23.28 -1.72
N GLU A 27 3.56 -23.55 -0.43
CA GLU A 27 3.47 -22.59 0.70
C GLU A 27 4.41 -21.37 0.52
N PHE A 28 5.47 -21.52 -0.27
CA PHE A 28 6.40 -20.45 -0.63
C PHE A 28 6.00 -19.65 -1.87
N GLY A 29 4.86 -19.96 -2.51
CA GLY A 29 4.37 -19.26 -3.69
C GLY A 29 5.03 -19.67 -5.01
N ASN A 30 5.82 -20.75 -5.02
CA ASN A 30 6.43 -21.30 -6.23
C ASN A 30 5.40 -22.17 -7.00
N TYR A 31 5.36 -22.03 -8.33
CA TYR A 31 4.49 -22.83 -9.18
C TYR A 31 4.95 -24.31 -9.23
N ILE A 32 4.15 -25.21 -8.66
CA ILE A 32 4.33 -26.67 -8.66
C ILE A 32 3.33 -27.39 -9.58
N GLY A 33 2.63 -26.63 -10.42
CA GLY A 33 1.64 -27.16 -11.35
C GLY A 33 2.23 -28.01 -12.48
N PRO A 34 1.37 -28.63 -13.31
CA PRO A 34 1.82 -29.32 -14.53
C PRO A 34 2.72 -28.42 -15.38
N GLU A 35 3.70 -29.00 -16.07
CA GLU A 35 4.56 -28.26 -16.99
C GLU A 35 3.69 -27.48 -18.00
N LEU A 36 3.84 -26.16 -18.00
CA LEU A 36 3.17 -25.32 -18.99
C LEU A 36 3.74 -25.66 -20.36
N ASP A 37 2.87 -25.82 -21.37
CA ASP A 37 3.33 -25.85 -22.77
C ASP A 37 4.11 -24.56 -22.98
N SER A 38 5.43 -24.68 -23.11
CA SER A 38 6.34 -23.55 -23.28
C SER A 38 6.08 -22.93 -24.65
N ASP A 39 5.19 -21.94 -24.70
CA ASP A 39 5.14 -20.98 -25.80
C ASP A 39 6.35 -20.05 -25.62
N ASP A 40 7.15 -20.02 -26.67
CA ASP A 40 8.49 -19.45 -26.80
C ASP A 40 8.44 -17.92 -26.75
N ASP A 41 8.31 -17.32 -25.55
CA ASP A 41 8.44 -15.86 -25.33
C ASP A 41 8.60 -15.49 -23.83
N ASP A 42 9.38 -16.25 -23.05
CA ASP A 42 9.81 -15.84 -21.70
C ASP A 42 11.35 -15.75 -21.64
N ASP A 43 11.84 -14.55 -21.97
CA ASP A 43 13.22 -14.14 -21.78
C ASP A 43 13.62 -14.16 -20.28
N GLU A 44 14.61 -15.00 -19.97
CA GLU A 44 15.71 -14.72 -19.04
C GLU A 44 15.37 -14.26 -17.61
N MET A 45 14.58 -15.04 -16.84
CA MET A 45 14.55 -14.90 -15.37
C MET A 45 14.49 -16.27 -14.66
N GLY A 46 15.67 -16.82 -14.33
CA GLY A 46 15.88 -17.49 -13.03
C GLY A 46 15.58 -18.98 -12.89
N ARG A 47 16.15 -19.85 -13.75
CA ARG A 47 16.30 -21.28 -13.43
C ARG A 47 17.78 -21.67 -13.40
N GLU A 48 18.43 -21.46 -12.26
CA GLU A 48 19.73 -22.09 -11.97
C GLU A 48 19.48 -23.57 -11.64
N SER A 49 19.33 -24.41 -12.66
CA SER A 49 19.53 -25.85 -12.55
C SER A 49 21.02 -26.13 -12.78
N LYS A 50 21.78 -26.22 -11.68
CA LYS A 50 23.17 -26.70 -11.65
C LYS A 50 23.21 -28.19 -12.01
N ASP A 51 23.48 -28.48 -13.28
CA ASP A 51 24.06 -29.76 -13.74
C ASP A 51 24.54 -29.56 -15.18
N LEU A 52 25.76 -29.04 -15.35
CA LEU A 52 26.49 -29.05 -16.63
C LEU A 52 27.97 -29.33 -16.36
N ASP A 53 28.38 -30.49 -16.85
CA ASP A 53 29.68 -31.15 -16.82
C ASP A 53 30.57 -30.59 -17.96
N GLU A 54 31.71 -29.96 -17.60
CA GLU A 54 32.96 -29.69 -18.36
C GLU A 54 32.93 -28.95 -19.73
N PRO A 55 34.05 -28.32 -20.20
CA PRO A 55 35.47 -28.59 -19.89
C PRO A 55 36.29 -27.45 -19.26
N ASP A 56 37.36 -27.85 -18.58
CA ASP A 56 38.53 -27.05 -18.19
C ASP A 56 39.05 -26.21 -19.38
N ASP A 57 38.95 -24.88 -19.28
CA ASP A 57 39.86 -23.96 -19.95
C ASP A 57 40.70 -23.29 -18.85
N ASP A 58 41.90 -23.86 -18.65
CA ASP A 58 43.02 -23.21 -17.98
C ASP A 58 43.44 -22.00 -18.82
N ASP A 59 42.81 -20.84 -18.59
CA ASP A 59 43.44 -19.55 -18.84
C ASP A 59 43.50 -18.79 -17.50
N ASP A 60 44.55 -19.12 -16.75
CA ASP A 60 45.21 -18.23 -15.79
C ASP A 60 45.58 -16.92 -16.52
N ASP A 61 44.65 -15.97 -16.56
CA ASP A 61 45.01 -14.57 -16.48
C ASP A 61 44.27 -14.00 -15.27
N ASP A 62 45.01 -13.94 -14.16
CA ASP A 62 44.78 -13.14 -12.96
C ASP A 62 44.51 -11.67 -13.35
N ASP A 63 43.33 -11.37 -13.89
CA ASP A 63 42.68 -10.07 -13.70
C ASP A 63 41.91 -10.15 -12.37
N MET A 64 42.67 -10.38 -11.30
CA MET A 64 42.39 -9.71 -10.03
C MET A 64 42.59 -8.21 -10.30
N GLY A 65 41.65 -7.64 -11.05
CA GLY A 65 41.44 -6.23 -11.18
C GLY A 65 41.25 -5.73 -9.76
N ASP A 66 42.33 -5.19 -9.22
CA ASP A 66 42.40 -4.25 -8.13
C ASP A 66 41.18 -3.32 -8.26
N HIS A 67 40.08 -3.70 -7.62
CA HIS A 67 38.91 -2.84 -7.52
C HIS A 67 39.24 -1.88 -6.39
N ASP A 68 40.21 -1.01 -6.72
CA ASP A 68 40.44 0.27 -6.12
C ASP A 68 39.08 0.86 -5.72
N GLU A 69 38.77 0.77 -4.44
CA GLU A 69 38.60 1.94 -3.58
C GLU A 69 38.24 3.24 -4.33
N ASP A 70 37.08 3.29 -5.02
CA ASP A 70 36.28 4.51 -5.33
C ASP A 70 35.19 4.24 -6.42
N HIS A 71 34.21 3.37 -6.14
CA HIS A 71 32.93 3.41 -6.87
C HIS A 71 31.89 4.14 -6.00
N PRO A 72 31.70 5.46 -6.16
CA PRO A 72 30.63 6.16 -5.46
C PRO A 72 29.28 5.78 -6.07
N GLY A 73 28.56 4.85 -5.44
CA GLY A 73 27.10 4.90 -5.50
C GLY A 73 26.32 3.66 -5.93
N MET A 74 26.82 2.44 -5.74
CA MET A 74 25.97 1.24 -5.84
C MET A 74 25.47 0.78 -4.46
N ASP A 75 25.00 1.74 -3.65
CA ASP A 75 24.32 1.41 -2.40
C ASP A 75 22.97 0.77 -2.72
N VAL A 76 22.81 -0.49 -2.33
CA VAL A 76 21.57 -1.25 -2.53
C VAL A 76 20.48 -0.68 -1.64
N VAL A 77 19.35 -0.29 -2.24
CA VAL A 77 18.16 0.17 -1.51
C VAL A 77 17.25 -1.02 -1.19
N LEU A 78 16.96 -1.22 0.10
CA LEU A 78 16.03 -2.26 0.54
C LEU A 78 14.61 -1.97 0.05
N HIS A 79 13.79 -3.00 -0.15
CA HIS A 79 12.44 -2.83 -0.71
C HIS A 79 11.53 -1.91 0.14
N GLU A 80 11.77 -1.81 1.46
CA GLU A 80 11.03 -0.92 2.37
C GLU A 80 11.44 0.55 2.22
N ASP A 81 12.69 0.79 1.84
CA ASP A 81 13.26 2.13 1.66
C ASP A 81 13.13 2.65 0.22
N LYS A 82 12.48 1.87 -0.66
CA LYS A 82 12.29 2.25 -2.06
C LYS A 82 11.33 3.44 -2.16
N LYS A 83 11.90 4.62 -2.34
CA LYS A 83 11.15 5.87 -2.57
C LYS A 83 10.63 5.89 -4.01
N TYR A 84 9.32 5.76 -4.19
CA TYR A 84 8.67 5.76 -5.50
C TYR A 84 8.34 7.15 -6.03
N TYR A 85 8.22 8.13 -5.13
CA TYR A 85 7.76 9.48 -5.48
C TYR A 85 8.77 10.52 -4.99
N PRO A 86 8.98 11.60 -5.77
CA PRO A 86 9.75 12.75 -5.32
C PRO A 86 9.16 13.38 -4.07
N THR A 87 10.00 14.09 -3.32
CA THR A 87 9.56 14.87 -2.16
C THR A 87 8.72 16.08 -2.60
N ALA A 88 7.89 16.62 -1.70
CA ALA A 88 7.03 17.75 -2.02
C ALA A 88 7.82 19.03 -2.39
N GLU A 89 8.99 19.23 -1.75
CA GLU A 89 9.88 20.35 -2.04
C GLU A 89 10.49 20.28 -3.46
N GLU A 90 10.84 19.08 -3.93
CA GLU A 90 11.36 18.91 -5.31
C GLU A 90 10.30 19.21 -6.37
N VAL A 91 9.02 19.00 -6.06
CA VAL A 91 7.90 19.24 -6.99
C VAL A 91 7.49 20.72 -7.01
N TYR A 92 7.39 21.37 -5.85
CA TYR A 92 6.86 22.74 -5.73
C TYR A 92 7.94 23.82 -5.57
N GLY A 93 9.14 23.46 -5.14
CA GLY A 93 10.26 24.36 -4.88
C GLY A 93 10.25 24.99 -3.47
N PRO A 94 11.36 25.64 -3.06
CA PRO A 94 11.56 26.13 -1.70
C PRO A 94 10.73 27.38 -1.35
N GLU A 95 10.11 28.03 -2.33
CA GLU A 95 9.25 29.20 -2.11
C GLU A 95 7.84 28.82 -1.62
N VAL A 96 7.47 27.54 -1.71
CA VAL A 96 6.15 27.04 -1.35
C VAL A 96 6.24 26.21 -0.06
N GLU A 97 5.51 26.61 0.98
CA GLU A 97 5.43 25.84 2.22
C GLU A 97 4.48 24.65 2.04
N THR A 98 5.04 23.44 2.06
CA THR A 98 4.28 22.20 1.98
C THR A 98 4.00 21.66 3.38
N ILE A 99 2.77 21.84 3.88
CA ILE A 99 2.34 21.38 5.21
C ILE A 99 1.57 20.07 5.07
N VAL A 100 2.00 19.03 5.77
CA VAL A 100 1.28 17.75 5.90
C VAL A 100 0.55 17.72 7.25
N GLN A 101 -0.78 17.61 7.23
CA GLN A 101 -1.61 17.44 8.43
C GLN A 101 -2.33 16.10 8.34
N GLU A 102 -1.90 15.14 9.15
CA GLU A 102 -2.49 13.80 9.20
C GLU A 102 -3.74 13.76 10.09
N GLU A 103 -3.77 14.59 11.14
CA GLU A 103 -4.86 14.65 12.10
C GLU A 103 -5.45 16.07 12.21
N ASP A 104 -6.74 16.13 12.52
CA ASP A 104 -7.46 17.38 12.72
C ASP A 104 -7.03 18.09 14.01
N THR A 105 -6.90 19.42 13.95
CA THR A 105 -6.59 20.24 15.13
C THR A 105 -7.78 20.43 16.08
N GLN A 106 -9.00 20.11 15.62
CA GLN A 106 -10.24 20.30 16.37
C GLN A 106 -11.07 19.00 16.36
N PRO A 107 -11.48 18.48 17.53
CA PRO A 107 -12.34 17.31 17.57
C PRO A 107 -13.75 17.62 17.07
N LEU A 108 -14.45 16.63 16.50
CA LEU A 108 -15.82 16.76 16.00
C LEU A 108 -16.85 17.21 17.06
N THR A 109 -16.52 17.07 18.35
CA THR A 109 -17.39 17.52 19.45
C THR A 109 -17.37 19.03 19.65
N GLU A 110 -16.32 19.73 19.20
CA GLU A 110 -16.23 21.17 19.26
C GLU A 110 -16.70 21.78 17.93
N PRO A 111 -17.72 22.64 17.93
CA PRO A 111 -18.15 23.29 16.70
C PRO A 111 -17.14 24.35 16.26
N ILE A 112 -16.99 24.51 14.94
CA ILE A 112 -16.15 25.55 14.34
C ILE A 112 -16.60 26.95 14.79
N ILE A 113 -17.91 27.21 14.76
CA ILE A 113 -18.49 28.46 15.27
C ILE A 113 -19.17 28.16 16.61
N LYS A 114 -18.63 28.74 17.68
CA LYS A 114 -19.16 28.55 19.03
C LYS A 114 -20.56 29.16 19.16
N PRO A 115 -21.57 28.40 19.61
CA PRO A 115 -22.90 28.96 19.85
C PRO A 115 -22.87 29.91 21.05
N VAL A 116 -23.76 30.91 21.03
CA VAL A 116 -23.92 31.86 22.14
C VAL A 116 -24.50 31.11 23.35
N LYS A 117 -23.68 30.92 24.40
CA LYS A 117 -24.10 30.25 25.65
C LYS A 117 -24.31 31.29 26.75
N THR A 118 -25.56 31.49 27.18
CA THR A 118 -25.86 32.29 28.38
C THR A 118 -25.81 31.40 29.62
N LYS A 119 -24.79 31.53 30.45
CA LYS A 119 -24.67 30.79 31.72
C LYS A 119 -25.45 31.52 32.82
N LYS A 120 -26.68 31.09 33.09
CA LYS A 120 -27.45 31.52 34.27
C LYS A 120 -27.33 30.46 35.37
N PHE A 121 -26.61 30.78 36.44
CA PHE A 121 -26.34 29.87 37.57
C PHE A 121 -27.22 30.16 38.79
N SER A 122 -27.99 31.25 38.77
CA SER A 122 -28.94 31.62 39.81
C SER A 122 -30.20 32.19 39.17
N LEU A 123 -31.35 31.95 39.80
CA LEU A 123 -32.62 32.49 39.37
C LEU A 123 -32.61 34.00 39.61
N MET A 124 -32.43 34.78 38.54
CA MET A 124 -32.67 36.23 38.57
C MET A 124 -34.05 36.50 37.97
N GLU A 125 -34.90 37.17 38.73
CA GLU A 125 -36.15 37.70 38.20
C GLU A 125 -35.82 38.69 37.09
N GLN A 126 -36.20 38.36 35.86
CA GLN A 126 -35.94 39.21 34.70
C GLN A 126 -36.90 40.40 34.62
N THR A 127 -37.98 40.34 35.39
CA THR A 127 -39.07 41.31 35.36
C THR A 127 -39.43 41.67 36.79
N LEU A 128 -39.74 42.93 37.03
CA LEU A 128 -40.24 43.39 38.33
C LEU A 128 -41.60 42.74 38.62
N SER A 129 -41.79 42.19 39.81
CA SER A 129 -43.06 41.63 40.25
C SER A 129 -44.05 42.75 40.60
N VAL A 130 -45.34 42.51 40.36
CA VAL A 130 -46.40 43.45 40.75
C VAL A 130 -46.55 43.38 42.27
N THR A 131 -46.26 44.49 42.95
CA THR A 131 -46.45 44.63 44.39
C THR A 131 -47.74 45.38 44.68
N VAL A 132 -48.52 44.92 45.65
CA VAL A 132 -49.66 45.65 46.19
C VAL A 132 -49.21 46.15 47.56
N TYR A 133 -49.19 47.47 47.75
CA TYR A 133 -49.09 48.09 49.07
C TYR A 133 -50.46 48.64 49.46
N GLU A 134 -50.79 48.55 50.75
CA GLU A 134 -52.06 48.94 51.35
C GLU A 134 -52.33 50.45 51.29
#